data_AF-A0A3B8IDX6-F1
#
_entry.id   AF-A0A3B8IDX6-F1
#
_cell.length_a   1.000
_cell.length_b   1.000
_cell.length_c   1.000
_cell.angle_alpha   90.00
_cell.angle_beta   90.00
_cell.angle_gamma   90.00
#
_symmetry.space_group_name_H-M   'P 1'
#
loop_
_entity.id
_entity.type
_entity.pdbx_description
1 polymer ?
#
loop_
_entity_poly.entity_id
_entity_poly.type
_entity_poly.pdbx_seq_one_letter_code
_entity_poly.pdbx_strand_id
1 'polypeptide(L)'
;PIPVVTIHGTADDVVAYEGDEPEETLSQEEVLAYWADFNNISGDPSITLLTDQDPADGSTVEFYDYGAGDAGAAVHHYRVVDGDQAWPGAEEANKDINAGLVLWEFLSQYDINGLRE
;
A
#
# COMPACT_ATOMS: atom_id res chain seq x y z
N PRO A 1 13.75 11.81 -4.76
CA PRO A 1 12.70 10.79 -5.00
C PRO A 1 12.97 9.55 -4.13
N ILE A 2 11.91 8.96 -3.56
CA ILE A 2 11.95 7.80 -2.67
C ILE A 2 10.82 6.84 -3.10
N PRO A 3 11.11 5.60 -3.51
CA PRO A 3 10.09 4.62 -3.79
C PRO A 3 9.34 4.23 -2.50
N VAL A 4 8.00 4.17 -2.57
CA VAL A 4 7.15 3.86 -1.41
C VAL A 4 6.15 2.77 -1.75
N VAL A 5 6.00 1.81 -0.84
CA VAL A 5 4.90 0.84 -0.85
C VAL A 5 4.24 0.85 0.52
N THR A 6 2.91 0.90 0.55
CA THR A 6 2.13 0.79 1.79
C THR A 6 1.09 -0.32 1.67
N ILE A 7 0.75 -0.94 2.79
CA ILE A 7 -0.29 -1.97 2.92
C ILE A 7 -1.07 -1.62 4.18
N HIS A 8 -2.38 -1.35 4.06
CA HIS A 8 -3.17 -0.89 5.21
C HIS A 8 -4.60 -1.43 5.14
N GLY A 9 -5.11 -1.90 6.27
CA GLY A 9 -6.48 -2.41 6.41
C GLY A 9 -7.50 -1.31 6.68
N THR A 10 -8.65 -1.32 5.99
CA THR A 10 -9.69 -0.29 6.20
C THR A 10 -10.44 -0.45 7.52
N ALA A 11 -10.34 -1.62 8.16
CA ALA A 11 -10.93 -1.91 9.48
C ALA A 11 -9.88 -1.90 10.61
N ASP A 12 -8.66 -1.40 10.34
CA ASP A 12 -7.64 -1.20 11.37
C ASP A 12 -8.15 -0.24 12.46
N ASP A 13 -8.38 -0.80 13.65
CA ASP A 13 -8.90 -0.08 14.83
C ASP A 13 -7.80 0.45 15.76
N VAL A 14 -6.53 0.22 15.40
CA VAL A 14 -5.36 0.69 16.15
C VAL A 14 -4.75 1.92 15.48
N VAL A 15 -4.66 1.93 14.14
CA VAL A 15 -4.29 3.09 13.33
C VAL A 15 -5.29 3.18 12.17
N ALA A 16 -6.28 4.05 12.34
CA ALA A 16 -7.39 4.18 11.42
C ALA A 16 -6.91 4.56 10.02
N TYR A 17 -7.44 3.84 9.02
CA TYR A 17 -7.14 4.09 7.61
C TYR A 17 -7.48 5.54 7.18
N GLU A 18 -8.57 6.08 7.73
CA GLU A 18 -9.05 7.45 7.49
C GLU A 18 -8.31 8.51 8.33
N GLY A 19 -7.31 8.12 9.13
CA GLY A 19 -6.57 9.02 10.01
C GLY A 19 -7.32 9.39 11.29
N ASP A 20 -6.87 10.44 11.97
CA ASP A 20 -7.39 11.00 13.23
C ASP A 20 -7.36 10.07 14.47
N GLU A 21 -7.27 8.75 14.29
CA GLU A 21 -7.16 7.77 15.38
C GLU A 21 -5.93 6.88 15.17
N PRO A 22 -4.92 6.95 16.07
CA PRO A 22 -4.80 7.85 17.21
C PRO A 22 -4.69 9.33 16.78
N GLU A 23 -4.96 10.24 17.72
CA GLU A 23 -4.94 11.70 17.46
C GLU A 23 -3.70 12.14 16.66
N GLU A 24 -3.92 13.04 15.71
CA GLU A 24 -2.89 13.61 14.82
C GLU A 24 -2.27 12.63 13.80
N THR A 25 -2.86 11.45 13.60
CA THR A 25 -2.49 10.59 12.46
C THR A 25 -3.10 11.06 11.16
N LEU A 26 -2.32 10.97 10.08
CA LEU A 26 -2.79 11.25 8.72
C LEU A 26 -3.54 10.04 8.15
N SER A 27 -4.56 10.32 7.34
CA SER A 27 -5.22 9.30 6.52
C SER A 27 -4.26 8.68 5.51
N GLN A 28 -4.57 7.47 5.04
CA GLN A 28 -3.81 6.87 3.93
C GLN A 28 -3.90 7.72 2.66
N GLU A 29 -5.03 8.41 2.41
CA GLU A 29 -5.15 9.34 1.29
C GLU A 29 -4.14 10.48 1.39
N GLU A 30 -4.01 11.13 2.56
CA GLU A 30 -3.03 12.21 2.78
C GLU A 30 -1.59 11.72 2.67
N VAL A 31 -1.29 10.53 3.23
CA VAL A 31 0.04 9.91 3.14
C VAL A 31 0.42 9.65 1.68
N LEU A 32 -0.50 9.11 0.88
CA LEU A 32 -0.25 8.81 -0.53
C LEU A 32 -0.14 10.07 -1.38
N ALA A 33 -0.98 11.09 -1.13
CA ALA A 33 -0.88 12.38 -1.79
C ALA A 33 0.47 13.05 -1.52
N TYR A 34 0.97 12.98 -0.28
CA TYR A 34 2.29 13.49 0.07
C TYR A 34 3.40 12.79 -0.72
N TRP A 35 3.40 11.45 -0.78
CA TRP A 35 4.47 10.71 -1.47
C TRP A 35 4.40 10.86 -2.98
N ALA A 36 3.21 10.96 -3.56
CA ALA A 36 3.04 11.27 -4.98
C ALA A 36 3.61 12.65 -5.33
N ASP A 37 3.27 13.68 -4.56
CA ASP A 37 3.81 15.05 -4.74
C ASP A 37 5.33 15.09 -4.55
N PHE A 38 5.84 14.47 -3.48
CA PHE A 38 7.28 14.40 -3.19
C PHE A 38 8.09 13.73 -4.32
N ASN A 39 7.51 12.72 -4.97
CA ASN A 39 8.12 12.03 -6.10
C ASN A 39 7.84 12.67 -7.46
N ASN A 40 7.11 13.80 -7.50
CA ASN A 40 6.72 14.49 -8.73
C ASN A 40 5.89 13.59 -9.68
N ILE A 41 5.02 12.76 -9.10
CA ILE A 41 4.05 11.94 -9.81
C ILE A 41 2.82 12.80 -10.12
N SER A 42 2.30 12.71 -11.34
CA SER A 42 1.13 13.47 -11.78
C SER A 42 0.01 12.55 -12.25
N GLY A 43 -1.22 12.91 -11.89
CA GLY A 43 -2.43 12.13 -12.22
C GLY A 43 -2.93 11.27 -11.06
N ASP A 44 -4.07 10.64 -11.30
CA ASP A 44 -4.70 9.71 -10.35
C ASP A 44 -4.09 8.31 -10.50
N PRO A 45 -4.02 7.52 -9.41
CA PRO A 45 -3.54 6.14 -9.49
C PRO A 45 -4.46 5.27 -10.34
N SER A 46 -3.89 4.26 -10.98
CA SER A 46 -4.69 3.15 -11.48
C SER A 46 -5.08 2.23 -10.33
N ILE A 47 -6.34 1.82 -10.27
CA ILE A 47 -6.89 0.99 -9.19
C ILE A 47 -7.30 -0.36 -9.79
N THR A 48 -6.78 -1.44 -9.22
CA THR A 48 -7.11 -2.82 -9.62
C THR A 48 -7.57 -3.62 -8.42
N LEU A 49 -8.79 -4.16 -8.48
CA LEU A 49 -9.25 -5.16 -7.52
C LEU A 49 -8.52 -6.48 -7.80
N LEU A 50 -7.77 -6.98 -6.81
CA LEU A 50 -7.08 -8.26 -6.90
C LEU A 50 -8.09 -9.41 -6.78
N THR A 51 -7.67 -10.61 -7.18
CA THR A 51 -8.51 -11.81 -7.01
C THR A 51 -8.58 -12.19 -5.54
N ASP A 52 -9.79 -12.27 -5.01
CA ASP A 52 -10.11 -12.85 -3.69
C ASP A 52 -9.83 -14.36 -3.72
N GLN A 53 -8.71 -14.77 -3.12
CA GLN A 53 -8.22 -16.15 -3.08
C GLN A 53 -8.84 -16.93 -1.92
N ASP A 54 -9.18 -16.25 -0.82
CA ASP A 54 -9.83 -16.85 0.35
C ASP A 54 -11.01 -15.98 0.84
N PRO A 55 -12.18 -16.11 0.20
CA PRO A 55 -13.36 -15.32 0.57
C PRO A 55 -13.86 -15.55 2.00
N ALA A 56 -13.34 -16.56 2.70
CA ALA A 56 -13.68 -16.85 4.08
C ALA A 56 -12.92 -15.98 5.08
N ASP A 57 -11.86 -15.28 4.66
CA ASP A 57 -11.15 -14.30 5.51
C ASP A 57 -11.93 -12.98 5.67
N GLY A 58 -12.95 -12.75 4.83
CA GLY A 58 -13.86 -11.62 4.93
C GLY A 58 -13.29 -10.30 4.43
N SER A 59 -12.16 -10.31 3.72
CA SER A 59 -11.46 -9.13 3.23
C SER A 59 -11.16 -9.25 1.73
N THR A 60 -10.83 -8.13 1.08
CA THR A 60 -10.34 -8.11 -0.31
C THR A 60 -9.24 -7.07 -0.48
N VAL A 61 -8.53 -7.07 -1.61
CA VAL A 61 -7.43 -6.11 -1.84
C VAL A 61 -7.64 -5.28 -3.09
N GLU A 62 -7.61 -3.95 -2.92
CA GLU A 62 -7.50 -2.98 -4.00
C GLU A 62 -6.03 -2.52 -4.11
N PHE A 63 -5.43 -2.73 -5.28
CA PHE A 63 -4.07 -2.27 -5.59
C PHE A 63 -4.12 -0.93 -6.32
N TYR A 64 -3.44 0.06 -5.75
CA TYR A 64 -3.28 1.41 -6.27
C TYR A 64 -1.84 1.58 -6.77
N ASP A 65 -1.71 1.85 -8.06
CA ASP A 65 -0.43 2.19 -8.70
C ASP A 65 -0.48 3.65 -9.15
N TYR A 66 0.27 4.51 -8.46
CA TYR A 66 0.41 5.93 -8.81
C TYR A 66 1.37 6.14 -10.00
N GLY A 67 2.06 5.10 -10.46
CA GLY A 67 3.11 5.18 -11.45
C GLY A 67 4.45 5.61 -10.87
N ALA A 68 5.39 5.91 -11.76
CA ALA A 68 6.75 6.29 -11.40
C ALA A 68 7.01 7.77 -11.71
N GLY A 69 7.61 8.46 -10.73
CA GLY A 69 8.02 9.86 -10.85
C GLY A 69 9.51 10.00 -11.13
N ASP A 70 10.13 11.00 -10.49
CA ASP A 70 11.55 11.30 -10.63
C ASP A 70 12.43 10.08 -10.33
N ALA A 71 13.43 9.83 -11.19
CA ALA A 71 14.36 8.70 -11.09
C ALA A 71 13.68 7.31 -10.99
N GLY A 72 12.44 7.18 -11.49
CA GLY A 72 11.71 5.92 -11.48
C GLY A 72 11.12 5.54 -10.12
N ALA A 73 11.08 6.45 -9.14
CA ALA A 73 10.48 6.17 -7.84
C ALA A 73 8.96 6.02 -7.96
N ALA A 74 8.46 4.82 -7.69
CA ALA A 74 7.03 4.52 -7.70
C ALA A 74 6.39 4.65 -6.31
N VAL A 75 5.07 4.90 -6.30
CA VAL A 75 4.24 4.85 -5.08
C VAL A 75 3.13 3.83 -5.30
N HIS A 76 3.16 2.76 -4.50
CA HIS A 76 2.20 1.66 -4.52
C HIS A 76 1.43 1.60 -3.20
N HIS A 77 0.13 1.32 -3.27
CA HIS A 77 -0.68 1.08 -2.08
C HIS A 77 -1.56 -0.15 -2.25
N TYR A 78 -1.57 -1.01 -1.23
CA TYR A 78 -2.45 -2.15 -1.13
C TYR A 78 -3.46 -1.86 -0.02
N ARG A 79 -4.65 -1.43 -0.44
CA ARG A 79 -5.78 -1.21 0.46
C ARG A 79 -6.45 -2.55 0.71
N VAL A 80 -6.37 -3.03 1.95
CA VAL A 80 -7.04 -4.26 2.37
C VAL A 80 -8.43 -3.89 2.88
N VAL A 81 -9.42 -3.99 1.99
CA VAL A 81 -10.83 -3.68 2.28
C VAL A 81 -11.34 -4.69 3.30
N ASP A 82 -11.96 -4.17 4.36
CA ASP A 82 -12.44 -4.89 5.55
C ASP A 82 -11.32 -5.63 6.33
N GLY A 83 -10.03 -5.31 6.07
CA GLY A 83 -8.90 -5.87 6.81
C GLY A 83 -8.58 -5.09 8.09
N ASP A 84 -8.24 -5.81 9.17
CA ASP A 84 -7.85 -5.27 10.48
C ASP A 84 -6.35 -4.89 10.54
N GLN A 85 -5.86 -4.53 11.74
CA GLN A 85 -4.43 -4.38 12.08
C GLN A 85 -3.70 -5.75 12.07
N ALA A 86 -3.55 -6.35 10.89
CA ALA A 86 -2.95 -7.67 10.71
C ALA A 86 -1.97 -7.69 9.54
N TRP A 87 -1.06 -8.66 9.54
CA TRP A 87 -0.06 -8.83 8.48
C TRP A 87 -0.60 -9.74 7.37
N PRO A 88 -0.87 -9.25 6.14
CA PRO A 88 -1.42 -10.09 5.08
C PRO A 88 -0.54 -11.30 4.75
N GLY A 89 -1.17 -12.47 4.69
CA GLY A 89 -0.54 -13.78 4.59
C GLY A 89 -0.27 -14.48 5.93
N ALA A 90 -0.62 -13.86 7.06
CA ALA A 90 -0.68 -14.53 8.36
C ALA A 90 -1.96 -15.39 8.51
N GLU A 91 -2.05 -16.21 9.57
CA GLU A 91 -3.16 -17.15 9.78
C GLU A 91 -4.52 -16.44 9.96
N GLU A 92 -4.52 -15.35 10.74
CA GLU A 92 -5.69 -14.52 11.08
C GLU A 92 -5.53 -13.12 10.44
N ALA A 93 -5.50 -13.07 9.11
CA ALA A 93 -5.37 -11.84 8.32
C ALA A 93 -5.95 -12.06 6.90
N ASN A 94 -5.92 -11.04 6.05
CA ASN A 94 -6.13 -11.20 4.60
C ASN A 94 -5.14 -12.23 4.03
N LYS A 95 -5.63 -13.09 3.13
CA LYS A 95 -4.87 -14.19 2.51
C LYS A 95 -4.75 -14.06 0.99
N ASP A 96 -5.22 -12.97 0.42
CA ASP A 96 -5.12 -12.69 -1.02
C ASP A 96 -3.71 -12.30 -1.44
N ILE A 97 -2.97 -11.67 -0.52
CA ILE A 97 -1.59 -11.24 -0.73
C ILE A 97 -0.69 -11.74 0.39
N ASN A 98 0.60 -11.92 0.08
CA ASN A 98 1.65 -12.10 1.08
C ASN A 98 2.44 -10.81 1.19
N ALA A 99 2.32 -10.09 2.31
CA ALA A 99 2.96 -8.79 2.47
C ALA A 99 4.49 -8.86 2.37
N GLY A 100 5.12 -9.97 2.79
CA GLY A 100 6.56 -10.17 2.63
C GLY A 100 7.00 -10.26 1.17
N LEU A 101 6.23 -10.97 0.34
CA LEU A 101 6.47 -11.05 -1.10
C LEU A 101 6.21 -9.70 -1.78
N VAL A 102 5.12 -9.01 -1.46
CA VAL A 102 4.81 -7.67 -1.98
C VAL A 102 5.97 -6.70 -1.71
N LEU A 103 6.43 -6.65 -0.45
CA LEU A 103 7.56 -5.80 -0.07
C LEU A 103 8.84 -6.19 -0.81
N TRP A 104 9.12 -7.50 -0.94
CA TRP A 104 10.32 -7.96 -1.65
C TRP A 104 10.28 -7.63 -3.14
N GLU A 105 9.17 -7.91 -3.82
CA GLU A 105 8.98 -7.63 -5.24
C GLU A 105 9.07 -6.13 -5.54
N PHE A 106 8.55 -5.28 -4.65
CA PHE A 106 8.71 -3.84 -4.77
C PHE A 106 10.15 -3.40 -4.50
N LEU A 107 10.69 -3.69 -3.32
CA LEU A 107 11.98 -3.15 -2.86
C LEU A 107 13.17 -3.72 -3.64
N SER A 108 13.08 -4.94 -4.16
CA SER A 108 14.18 -5.57 -4.92
C SER A 108 14.47 -4.90 -6.26
N GLN A 109 13.55 -4.07 -6.76
CA GLN A 109 13.73 -3.22 -7.93
C GLN A 109 14.70 -2.07 -7.66
N TYR A 110 14.96 -1.73 -6.40
CA TYR A 110 15.73 -0.56 -6.00
C TYR A 110 17.01 -0.94 -5.20
N ASP A 111 17.96 -0.02 -5.19
CA ASP A 111 19.05 0.02 -4.20
C ASP A 111 19.21 1.44 -3.62
N ILE A 112 20.29 1.67 -2.86
CA ILE A 112 20.53 2.96 -2.20
C ILE A 112 20.71 4.15 -3.17
N ASN A 113 20.86 3.90 -4.47
CA ASN A 113 20.98 4.90 -5.53
C ASN A 113 19.68 5.07 -6.34
N GLY A 114 18.62 4.30 -6.05
CA GLY A 114 17.35 4.35 -6.78
C GLY A 114 17.06 3.07 -7.56
N LEU A 115 16.30 3.19 -8.65
CA LEU A 115 15.89 2.06 -9.49
C LEU A 115 17.12 1.38 -10.11
N ARG A 116 17.17 0.05 -10.04
CA ARG A 116 18.24 -0.76 -10.64
C ARG A 116 18.04 -0.86 -12.16
N GLU A 117 19.15 -0.79 -12.90
CA GLU A 117 19.19 -1.03 -14.35
C GLU A 117 19.16 -2.53 -14.71
#